data_AF-A0A7S1VNC4-F1
#
_entry.id   AF-A0A7S1VNC4-F1
#
_cell.length_a   1.000
_cell.length_b   1.000
_cell.length_c   1.000
_cell.angle_alpha   90.00
_cell.angle_beta   90.00
_cell.angle_gamma   90.00
#
_symmetry.space_group_name_H-M   'P 1'
#
loop_
_entity.id
_entity.type
_entity.pdbx_description
1 polymer ?
#
loop_
_entity_poly.entity_id
_entity_poly.type
_entity_poly.pdbx_seq_one_letter_code
_entity_poly.pdbx_strand_id
1 'polypeptide(L)'
;KKSLLDEIRHLTTEGVGDVLGWLTERVRTTEITDALLERLAHDLTRYFEEESVRLEILTRFRETVIDAVNFRTVIVVGHSMGSVIAYDALVSNPNVKVDALISIGSPLGTRYVMGKLLSVTNSTELKKPSSTSKWFNVADRCDIVAIDTHLNDDYGGDIHDIL
;
A
#
# COMPACT_ATOMS: atom_id res chain seq x y z
N LYS A 1 -4.41 -16.95 24.86
CA LYS A 1 -4.50 -15.86 23.85
C LYS A 1 -3.76 -16.36 22.61
N LYS A 2 -4.48 -16.76 21.57
CA LYS A 2 -3.85 -17.09 20.28
C LYS A 2 -3.25 -15.81 19.71
N SER A 3 -2.02 -15.88 19.21
CA SER A 3 -1.35 -14.74 18.58
C SER A 3 -2.09 -14.40 17.29
N LEU A 4 -2.21 -13.12 16.96
CA LEU A 4 -2.73 -12.64 15.67
C LEU A 4 -2.00 -13.31 14.48
N LEU A 5 -0.74 -13.70 14.70
CA LEU A 5 0.13 -14.42 13.78
C LEU A 5 -0.29 -15.89 13.53
N ASP A 6 -0.95 -16.54 14.49
CA ASP A 6 -1.35 -17.95 14.38
C ASP A 6 -2.63 -18.14 13.55
N GLU A 7 -3.54 -17.17 13.57
CA GLU A 7 -4.77 -17.19 12.76
C GLU A 7 -4.50 -16.85 11.29
N ILE A 8 -3.46 -16.06 11.01
CA ILE A 8 -3.10 -15.60 9.66
C ILE A 8 -2.32 -16.66 8.86
N ARG A 9 -1.74 -17.68 9.51
CA ARG A 9 -1.05 -18.80 8.83
C ARG A 9 -1.95 -19.60 7.88
N HIS A 10 -3.26 -19.45 7.96
CA HIS A 10 -4.23 -20.13 7.10
C HIS A 10 -4.73 -19.27 5.93
N LEU A 11 -4.36 -17.99 5.85
CA LEU A 11 -4.64 -17.16 4.68
C LEU A 11 -3.57 -17.41 3.64
N THR A 12 -3.92 -18.29 2.71
CA THR A 12 -3.10 -18.68 1.57
C THR A 12 -2.74 -17.46 0.72
N THR A 13 -1.51 -17.45 0.22
CA THR A 13 -0.93 -16.45 -0.69
C THR A 13 -1.61 -16.42 -2.08
N GLU A 14 -2.76 -17.07 -2.25
CA GLU A 14 -3.31 -17.45 -3.55
C GLU A 14 -4.35 -16.48 -4.13
N GLY A 15 -4.88 -15.50 -3.38
CA GLY A 15 -5.75 -14.49 -4.01
C GLY A 15 -6.28 -13.39 -3.10
N VAL A 16 -6.73 -12.29 -3.72
CA VAL A 16 -7.41 -11.17 -3.01
C VAL A 16 -8.71 -11.62 -2.35
N GLY A 17 -9.37 -12.63 -2.93
CA GLY A 17 -10.61 -13.21 -2.39
C GLY A 17 -10.45 -13.78 -0.98
N ASP A 18 -9.30 -14.40 -0.67
CA ASP A 18 -9.03 -14.97 0.65
C ASP A 18 -8.82 -13.87 1.70
N VAL A 19 -8.15 -12.78 1.31
CA VAL A 19 -7.96 -11.61 2.17
C VAL A 19 -9.29 -10.88 2.38
N LEU A 20 -10.08 -10.70 1.32
CA LEU A 20 -11.42 -10.12 1.43
C LEU A 20 -12.34 -10.92 2.33
N GLY A 21 -12.39 -12.25 2.16
CA GLY A 21 -13.20 -13.13 3.00
C GLY A 21 -12.82 -13.03 4.48
N TRP A 22 -11.52 -12.91 4.77
CA TRP A 22 -11.06 -12.67 6.14
C TRP A 22 -11.44 -11.29 6.69
N LEU A 23 -11.38 -10.26 5.85
CA LEU A 23 -11.79 -8.89 6.22
C LEU A 23 -13.28 -8.83 6.54
N THR A 24 -14.12 -9.43 5.70
CA THR A 24 -15.58 -9.43 5.88
C THR A 24 -16.03 -10.27 7.08
N GLU A 25 -15.36 -11.38 7.40
CA GLU A 25 -15.68 -12.21 8.57
C GLU A 25 -15.38 -11.54 9.92
N ARG A 26 -14.43 -10.60 9.99
CA ARG A 26 -13.96 -9.98 11.25
C ARG A 26 -14.56 -8.60 11.54
N VAL A 27 -15.36 -8.08 10.62
CA VAL A 27 -15.98 -6.76 10.73
C VAL A 27 -17.50 -6.96 10.77
N ARG A 28 -18.20 -6.14 11.58
CA ARG A 28 -19.65 -5.99 11.40
C ARG A 28 -19.88 -5.22 10.11
N THR A 29 -20.08 -5.95 9.02
CA THR A 29 -20.19 -5.35 7.68
C THR A 29 -21.51 -4.62 7.51
N THR A 30 -21.47 -3.57 6.70
CA THR A 30 -22.64 -2.98 6.07
C THR A 30 -22.50 -3.24 4.57
N GLU A 31 -23.60 -3.24 3.82
CA GLU A 31 -23.56 -3.43 2.35
C GLU A 31 -22.60 -2.43 1.66
N ILE A 32 -22.46 -1.24 2.22
CA ILE A 32 -21.55 -0.19 1.72
C ILE A 32 -20.07 -0.58 1.93
N THR A 33 -19.76 -1.20 3.07
CA THR A 33 -18.41 -1.66 3.40
C THR A 33 -17.99 -2.79 2.47
N ASP A 34 -18.89 -3.73 2.20
CA ASP A 34 -18.60 -4.89 1.34
C ASP A 34 -18.34 -4.44 -0.11
N ALA A 35 -19.17 -3.54 -0.65
CA ALA A 35 -18.97 -2.97 -1.98
C ALA A 35 -17.64 -2.21 -2.12
N LEU A 36 -17.20 -1.50 -1.08
CA LEU A 36 -15.90 -0.82 -1.08
C LEU A 36 -14.74 -1.82 -1.10
N LEU A 37 -14.83 -2.87 -0.29
CA LEU A 37 -13.80 -3.91 -0.21
C LEU A 37 -13.71 -4.68 -1.54
N GLU A 38 -14.84 -5.10 -2.12
CA GLU A 38 -14.88 -5.75 -3.44
C GLU A 38 -14.24 -4.88 -4.52
N ARG A 39 -14.53 -3.58 -4.52
CA ARG A 39 -13.94 -2.65 -5.50
C ARG A 39 -12.44 -2.48 -5.29
N LEU A 40 -12.00 -2.27 -4.05
CA LEU A 40 -10.58 -2.17 -3.72
C LEU A 40 -9.83 -3.42 -4.19
N ALA A 41 -10.40 -4.59 -3.95
CA ALA A 41 -9.83 -5.86 -4.35
C ALA A 41 -9.75 -6.06 -5.86
N HIS A 42 -10.82 -5.72 -6.58
CA HIS A 42 -10.85 -5.72 -8.03
C HIS A 42 -9.74 -4.80 -8.58
N ASP A 43 -9.65 -3.58 -8.07
CA ASP A 43 -8.68 -2.59 -8.55
C ASP A 43 -7.23 -3.00 -8.20
N LEU A 44 -6.98 -3.58 -7.02
CA LEU A 44 -5.66 -4.12 -6.64
C LEU A 44 -5.26 -5.32 -7.51
N THR A 45 -6.17 -6.26 -7.73
CA THR A 45 -5.94 -7.40 -8.63
C THR A 45 -5.54 -6.89 -10.01
N ARG A 46 -6.35 -5.99 -10.55
CA ARG A 46 -6.12 -5.41 -11.87
C ARG A 46 -4.78 -4.69 -11.95
N TYR A 47 -4.43 -3.90 -10.95
CA TYR A 47 -3.16 -3.19 -10.90
C TYR A 47 -1.95 -4.13 -10.87
N PHE A 48 -2.01 -5.22 -10.11
CA PHE A 48 -0.87 -6.14 -9.99
C PHE A 48 -0.78 -7.17 -11.12
N GLU A 49 -1.89 -7.49 -11.80
CA GLU A 49 -1.93 -8.55 -12.82
C GLU A 49 -1.92 -8.02 -14.25
N GLU A 50 -2.44 -6.80 -14.50
CA GLU A 50 -2.35 -6.14 -15.80
C GLU A 50 -1.11 -5.24 -15.86
N GLU A 51 0.01 -5.79 -16.33
CA GLU A 51 1.30 -5.06 -16.41
C GLU A 51 1.19 -3.74 -17.19
N SER A 52 0.41 -3.72 -18.29
CA SER A 52 0.19 -2.50 -19.07
C SER A 52 -0.47 -1.39 -18.25
N VAL A 53 -1.47 -1.72 -17.42
CA VAL A 53 -2.16 -0.77 -16.54
C VAL A 53 -1.20 -0.25 -15.47
N ARG A 54 -0.43 -1.14 -14.84
CA ARG A 54 0.59 -0.75 -13.86
C ARG A 54 1.58 0.23 -14.47
N LEU A 55 2.19 -0.12 -15.61
CA LEU A 55 3.21 0.71 -16.25
C LEU A 55 2.66 2.07 -16.71
N GLU A 56 1.42 2.12 -17.19
CA GLU A 56 0.75 3.38 -17.55
C GLU A 56 0.58 4.30 -16.33
N ILE A 57 0.11 3.75 -15.20
CA ILE A 57 -0.05 4.48 -13.94
C ILE A 57 1.30 4.97 -13.40
N LEU A 58 2.32 4.10 -13.39
CA LEU A 58 3.67 4.45 -12.95
C LEU A 58 4.28 5.55 -13.81
N THR A 59 4.05 5.51 -15.12
CA THR A 59 4.50 6.56 -16.06
C THR A 59 3.84 7.89 -15.75
N ARG A 60 2.51 7.92 -15.59
CA ARG A 60 1.77 9.15 -15.23
C ARG A 60 2.22 9.75 -13.91
N PHE A 61 2.44 8.90 -12.90
CA PHE A 61 2.96 9.34 -11.61
C PHE A 61 4.33 9.99 -11.79
N ARG A 62 5.25 9.29 -12.48
CA ARG A 62 6.62 9.76 -12.71
C ARG A 62 6.65 11.10 -13.43
N GLU A 63 5.88 11.26 -14.50
CA GLU A 63 5.80 12.52 -15.27
C GLU A 63 5.32 13.67 -14.38
N THR A 64 4.22 13.46 -13.64
CA THR A 64 3.65 14.46 -12.73
C THR A 64 4.65 14.90 -11.65
N VAL A 65 5.39 13.94 -11.07
CA VAL A 65 6.34 14.24 -10.00
C VAL A 65 7.62 14.88 -10.56
N ILE A 66 8.16 14.39 -11.68
CA ILE A 66 9.36 14.99 -12.31
C ILE A 66 9.12 16.46 -12.66
N ASP A 67 7.94 16.79 -13.18
CA ASP A 67 7.59 18.17 -13.50
C ASP A 67 7.57 19.07 -12.24
N ALA A 68 7.22 18.51 -11.08
CA ALA A 68 7.16 19.24 -9.81
C ALA A 68 8.52 19.39 -9.11
N VAL A 69 9.35 18.34 -9.10
CA VAL A 69 10.60 18.26 -8.30
C VAL A 69 11.63 19.31 -8.73
N ASN A 70 11.65 19.71 -10.00
CA ASN A 70 12.64 20.67 -10.50
C ASN A 70 12.47 22.09 -9.95
N PHE A 71 11.35 22.40 -9.28
CA PHE A 71 11.00 23.78 -8.93
C PHE A 71 10.59 23.99 -7.48
N ARG A 72 10.20 22.94 -6.73
CA ARG A 72 9.55 23.07 -5.41
C ARG A 72 9.74 21.83 -4.52
N THR A 73 9.42 22.01 -3.24
CA THR A 73 9.16 20.90 -2.31
C THR A 73 8.01 20.04 -2.82
N VAL A 74 8.20 18.72 -2.82
CA VAL A 74 7.21 17.74 -3.28
C VAL A 74 6.84 16.79 -2.16
N ILE A 75 5.55 16.77 -1.84
CA ILE A 75 4.95 15.82 -0.90
C ILE A 75 3.98 14.95 -1.69
N VAL A 76 4.16 13.64 -1.61
CA VAL A 76 3.26 12.65 -2.21
C VAL A 76 2.28 12.19 -1.15
N VAL A 77 0.98 12.34 -1.42
CA VAL A 77 -0.08 11.84 -0.54
C VAL A 77 -0.80 10.69 -1.24
N GLY A 78 -0.71 9.50 -0.67
CA GLY A 78 -1.40 8.31 -1.15
C GLY A 78 -2.48 7.89 -0.17
N HIS A 79 -3.74 7.95 -0.61
CA HIS A 79 -4.89 7.49 0.17
C HIS A 79 -5.38 6.14 -0.35
N SER A 80 -5.66 5.18 0.54
CA SER A 80 -6.14 3.84 0.18
C SER A 80 -5.24 3.20 -0.89
N MET A 81 -5.79 2.66 -1.98
CA MET A 81 -4.99 2.12 -3.09
C MET A 81 -3.94 3.09 -3.64
N GLY A 82 -4.17 4.40 -3.56
CA GLY A 82 -3.21 5.42 -3.96
C GLY A 82 -1.89 5.36 -3.19
N SER A 83 -1.88 4.86 -1.94
CA SER A 83 -0.63 4.64 -1.20
C SER A 83 0.20 3.49 -1.80
N VAL A 84 -0.46 2.45 -2.31
CA VAL A 84 0.19 1.30 -2.95
C VAL A 84 0.87 1.76 -4.24
N ILE A 85 0.13 2.52 -5.07
CA ILE A 85 0.65 3.11 -6.30
C ILE A 85 1.83 4.05 -6.00
N ALA A 86 1.68 4.94 -5.02
CA ALA A 86 2.73 5.89 -4.64
C ALA A 86 4.01 5.17 -4.19
N TYR A 87 3.88 4.14 -3.34
CA TYR A 87 5.02 3.35 -2.89
C TYR A 87 5.71 2.65 -4.07
N ASP A 88 4.94 1.93 -4.89
CA ASP A 88 5.46 1.20 -6.05
C ASP A 88 6.19 2.14 -7.03
N ALA A 89 5.60 3.31 -7.31
CA ALA A 89 6.22 4.29 -8.17
C ALA A 89 7.51 4.86 -7.60
N LEU A 90 7.56 5.15 -6.30
CA LEU A 90 8.75 5.69 -5.64
C LEU A 90 9.88 4.66 -5.54
N VAL A 91 9.57 3.38 -5.30
CA VAL A 91 10.56 2.28 -5.34
C VAL A 91 11.07 2.07 -6.75
N SER A 92 10.19 2.07 -7.75
CA SER A 92 10.54 1.89 -9.16
C SER A 92 11.32 3.08 -9.75
N ASN A 93 11.30 4.24 -9.09
CA ASN A 93 11.95 5.47 -9.56
C ASN A 93 12.86 6.09 -8.49
N PRO A 94 13.98 5.45 -8.10
CA PRO A 94 14.84 5.90 -7.00
C PRO A 94 15.49 7.27 -7.22
N ASN A 95 15.54 7.74 -8.47
CA ASN A 95 16.11 9.03 -8.87
C ASN A 95 15.15 10.21 -8.67
N VAL A 96 13.85 9.96 -8.52
CA VAL A 96 12.83 11.00 -8.32
C VAL A 96 12.74 11.27 -6.81
N LYS A 97 13.42 12.32 -6.34
CA LYS A 97 13.46 12.65 -4.90
C LYS A 97 12.23 13.45 -4.49
N VAL A 98 11.53 12.99 -3.45
CA VAL A 98 10.40 13.68 -2.82
C VAL A 98 10.70 13.91 -1.34
N ASP A 99 10.22 15.02 -0.81
CA ASP A 99 10.49 15.43 0.57
C ASP A 99 9.73 14.57 1.58
N ALA A 100 8.51 14.16 1.23
CA ALA A 100 7.72 13.25 2.04
C ALA A 100 6.75 12.38 1.25
N LEU A 101 6.50 11.18 1.78
CA LEU A 101 5.36 10.32 1.46
C LEU A 101 4.40 10.35 2.65
N ILE A 102 3.12 10.56 2.40
CA ILE A 102 2.05 10.44 3.39
C ILE A 102 1.09 9.35 2.91
N SER A 103 1.01 8.24 3.63
CA SER A 103 0.00 7.21 3.41
C SER A 103 -1.19 7.42 4.35
N ILE A 104 -2.41 7.28 3.84
CA ILE A 104 -3.65 7.46 4.61
C ILE A 104 -4.58 6.29 4.32
N GLY A 105 -5.12 5.64 5.35
CA GLY A 105 -6.10 4.55 5.17
C GLY A 105 -5.55 3.42 4.28
N SER A 106 -4.29 3.06 4.52
CA SER A 106 -3.45 2.36 3.55
C SER A 106 -3.51 0.83 3.69
N PRO A 107 -3.73 0.07 2.60
CA PRO A 107 -3.64 -1.38 2.62
C PRO A 107 -2.18 -1.91 2.51
N LEU A 108 -1.16 -1.05 2.63
CA LEU A 108 0.25 -1.43 2.50
C LEU A 108 0.66 -2.52 3.50
N GLY A 109 0.10 -2.51 4.70
CA GLY A 109 0.37 -3.53 5.72
C GLY A 109 -0.47 -4.81 5.55
N THR A 110 -1.18 -4.98 4.43
CA THR A 110 -1.82 -6.27 4.13
C THR A 110 -0.83 -7.23 3.45
N ARG A 111 -0.80 -8.50 3.87
CA ARG A 111 0.13 -9.50 3.32
C ARG A 111 -0.02 -9.71 1.81
N TYR A 112 -1.24 -9.59 1.27
CA TYR A 112 -1.47 -9.63 -0.17
C TYR A 112 -0.74 -8.50 -0.89
N VAL A 113 -0.92 -7.25 -0.45
CA VAL A 113 -0.25 -6.09 -1.05
C VAL A 113 1.26 -6.21 -0.90
N MET A 114 1.76 -6.58 0.29
CA MET A 114 3.19 -6.80 0.52
C MET A 114 3.79 -7.86 -0.42
N GLY A 115 3.14 -9.02 -0.55
CA GLY A 115 3.59 -10.11 -1.40
C GLY A 115 3.60 -9.72 -2.88
N LYS A 116 2.55 -9.04 -3.35
CA LYS A 116 2.50 -8.53 -4.72
C LYS A 116 3.56 -7.45 -4.96
N LEU A 117 3.78 -6.53 -4.02
CA LEU A 117 4.84 -5.51 -4.10
C LEU A 117 6.22 -6.15 -4.25
N LEU A 118 6.57 -7.11 -3.39
CA LEU A 118 7.84 -7.85 -3.49
C LEU A 118 8.04 -8.50 -4.85
N SER A 119 6.96 -9.08 -5.40
CA SER A 119 6.97 -9.70 -6.73
C SER A 119 7.16 -8.68 -7.85
N VAL A 120 6.37 -7.61 -7.89
CA VAL A 120 6.41 -6.64 -9.01
C VAL A 120 7.60 -5.69 -8.97
N THR A 121 8.22 -5.49 -7.80
CA THR A 121 9.48 -4.74 -7.65
C THR A 121 10.71 -5.65 -7.66
N ASN A 122 10.54 -6.96 -7.86
CA ASN A 122 11.60 -7.97 -7.83
C ASN A 122 12.55 -7.80 -6.63
N SER A 123 11.97 -7.56 -5.46
CA SER A 123 12.68 -7.23 -4.22
C SER A 123 12.60 -8.39 -3.23
N THR A 124 13.64 -8.57 -2.42
CA THR A 124 13.69 -9.63 -1.39
C THR A 124 13.05 -9.20 -0.07
N GLU A 125 12.87 -7.89 0.13
CA GLU A 125 12.31 -7.27 1.33
C GLU A 125 11.67 -5.93 0.98
N LEU A 126 10.69 -5.51 1.76
CA LEU A 126 10.06 -4.20 1.63
C LEU A 126 10.89 -3.16 2.37
N LYS A 127 11.05 -1.98 1.78
CA LYS A 127 11.85 -0.89 2.36
C LYS A 127 11.18 0.45 2.12
N LYS A 128 11.31 1.37 3.07
CA LYS A 128 11.10 2.79 2.80
C LYS A 128 11.79 3.18 1.47
N PRO A 129 11.07 3.80 0.50
CA PRO A 129 11.67 4.17 -0.77
C PRO A 129 12.85 5.12 -0.58
N SER A 130 14.01 4.82 -1.17
CA SER A 130 15.21 5.67 -1.08
C SER A 130 15.05 7.05 -1.75
N SER A 131 13.99 7.19 -2.55
CA SER A 131 13.49 8.42 -3.15
C SER A 131 12.82 9.36 -2.15
N THR A 132 12.51 8.91 -0.93
CA THR A 132 11.69 9.67 0.03
C THR A 132 12.48 10.01 1.29
N SER A 133 12.53 11.30 1.67
CA SER A 133 13.20 11.71 2.90
C SER A 133 12.42 11.34 4.16
N LYS A 134 11.10 11.56 4.20
CA LYS A 134 10.23 11.24 5.35
C LYS A 134 9.00 10.45 4.92
N TRP A 135 8.57 9.49 5.72
CA TRP A 135 7.31 8.79 5.48
C TRP A 135 6.44 8.89 6.72
N PHE A 136 5.25 9.47 6.56
CA PHE A 136 4.19 9.48 7.56
C PHE A 136 3.10 8.50 7.16
N ASN A 137 2.70 7.63 8.07
CA ASN A 137 1.59 6.72 7.87
C ASN A 137 0.46 7.09 8.82
N VAL A 138 -0.68 7.53 8.28
CA VAL A 138 -1.85 7.93 9.05
C VAL A 138 -2.88 6.81 8.93
N ALA A 139 -3.12 6.10 10.03
CA ALA A 139 -4.01 4.95 10.06
C ALA A 139 -5.03 5.10 11.19
N ASP A 140 -6.31 4.90 10.88
CA ASP A 140 -7.35 4.83 11.90
C ASP A 140 -7.50 3.37 12.35
N ARG A 141 -7.53 3.11 13.66
CA ARG A 141 -7.75 1.78 14.25
C ARG A 141 -9.11 1.19 13.86
N CYS A 142 -10.05 2.03 13.47
CA CYS A 142 -11.38 1.64 12.99
C CYS A 142 -11.44 1.47 11.46
N ASP A 143 -10.35 1.73 10.73
CA ASP A 143 -10.27 1.55 9.28
C ASP A 143 -9.89 0.10 8.93
N ILE A 144 -10.83 -0.56 8.26
CA ILE A 144 -10.74 -1.96 7.84
C ILE A 144 -9.72 -2.14 6.70
N VAL A 145 -9.44 -1.06 5.95
CA VAL A 145 -8.43 -1.06 4.88
C VAL A 145 -7.03 -0.88 5.47
N ALA A 146 -6.91 -0.18 6.60
CA ALA A 146 -5.66 0.08 7.32
C ALA A 146 -5.54 -0.75 8.61
N ILE A 147 -5.87 -2.04 8.54
CA ILE A 147 -5.83 -2.93 9.73
C ILE A 147 -4.44 -3.00 10.35
N ASP A 148 -3.40 -2.92 9.51
CA ASP A 148 -2.07 -2.70 10.03
C ASP A 148 -1.80 -1.20 10.17
N THR A 149 -1.55 -0.82 11.41
CA THR A 149 -1.35 0.57 11.82
C THR A 149 0.13 0.91 11.98
N HIS A 150 1.04 -0.06 11.82
CA HIS A 150 2.47 0.11 12.10
C HIS A 150 3.33 -0.31 10.90
N LEU A 151 3.34 0.47 9.81
CA LEU A 151 4.11 0.09 8.62
C LEU A 151 5.63 0.07 8.86
N ASN A 152 6.11 0.67 9.95
CA ASN A 152 7.52 0.68 10.28
C ASN A 152 8.13 -0.71 10.55
N ASP A 153 7.36 -1.68 11.06
CA ASP A 153 7.89 -3.02 11.33
C ASP A 153 8.05 -3.88 10.07
N ASP A 154 7.22 -3.66 9.06
CA ASP A 154 7.25 -4.36 7.77
C ASP A 154 8.20 -3.69 6.76
N TYR A 155 8.21 -2.36 6.68
CA TYR A 155 8.96 -1.60 5.67
C TYR A 155 10.28 -1.01 6.21
N GLY A 156 10.46 -0.95 7.53
CA GLY A 156 11.66 -0.44 8.17
C GLY A 156 12.03 1.02 7.86
N GLY A 157 12.99 1.52 8.62
CA GLY A 157 13.54 2.88 8.47
C GLY A 157 12.82 3.91 9.34
N ASP A 158 12.83 5.16 8.89
CA ASP A 158 12.20 6.28 9.60
C ASP A 158 10.81 6.54 9.01
N ILE A 159 9.85 5.68 9.40
CA ILE A 159 8.41 5.79 9.13
C ILE A 159 7.71 6.22 10.42
N HIS A 160 6.92 7.28 10.34
CA HIS A 160 6.22 7.91 11.45
C HIS A 160 4.75 7.47 11.40
N ASP A 161 4.40 6.42 12.16
CA ASP A 161 3.03 5.94 12.29
C ASP A 161 2.22 6.87 13.22
N ILE A 162 1.08 7.37 12.71
CA ILE A 162 0.17 8.32 13.34
C ILE A 162 -1.22 7.67 13.39
N LEU A 163 -1.83 7.69 14.58
CA LEU A 163 -3.12 7.07 14.89
C LEU A 163 -4.23 8.10 15.10
#